data_AF-A0A0F5LCZ8-F1
#
_entry.id   AF-A0A0F5LCZ8-F1
#
_cell.length_a   1.000
_cell.length_b   1.000
_cell.length_c   1.000
_cell.angle_alpha   90.00
_cell.angle_beta   90.00
_cell.angle_gamma   90.00
#
_symmetry.space_group_name_H-M   'P 1'
#
loop_
_entity.id
_entity.type
_entity.pdbx_description
1 polymer ?
#
loop_
_entity_poly.entity_id
_entity_poly.type
_entity_poly.pdbx_seq_one_letter_code
_entity_poly.pdbx_strand_id
1 'polypeptide(L)'
;MSGRPILSDRRIVNYNRLQSDVTAMSYVIRFNKPGGALGLSTIRACNRMITLANRLYAREHGLPRFRLLVEDETFTMADLAILVTRLTAAGLTFEERYARYTADGLRSAQRVYAPALDADGFPSKHL
;
A
#
# COMPACT_ATOMS: atom_id res chain seq x y z
N MET A 1 26.61 9.03 6.81
CA MET A 1 25.45 8.30 7.35
C MET A 1 24.34 8.36 6.31
N SER A 2 24.09 7.28 5.55
CA SER A 2 22.95 7.28 4.62
C SER A 2 21.66 7.11 5.44
N GLY A 3 20.95 8.21 5.64
CA GLY A 3 19.64 8.19 6.27
C GLY A 3 18.73 7.27 5.46
N ARG A 4 18.27 6.18 6.07
CA ARG A 4 17.31 5.26 5.43
C ARG A 4 16.02 6.04 5.09
N PRO A 5 15.36 5.74 3.96
CA PRO A 5 14.23 6.53 3.49
C PRO A 5 13.07 6.50 4.50
N ILE A 6 12.58 7.69 4.87
CA ILE A 6 11.45 7.89 5.78
C ILE A 6 10.16 8.03 4.96
N LEU A 7 9.12 7.25 5.30
CA LEU A 7 7.80 7.44 4.72
C LEU A 7 7.05 8.53 5.50
N SER A 8 6.50 9.50 4.77
CA SER A 8 5.54 10.45 5.35
C SER A 8 4.24 9.75 5.74
N ASP A 9 3.54 10.22 6.78
CA ASP A 9 2.24 9.70 7.24
C ASP A 9 1.22 9.55 6.10
N ARG A 10 1.17 10.52 5.19
CA ARG A 10 0.29 10.48 4.01
C ARG A 10 0.56 9.25 3.13
N ARG A 11 1.82 8.86 2.95
CA ARG A 11 2.20 7.66 2.17
C ARG A 11 1.79 6.40 2.91
N ILE A 12 1.92 6.36 4.23
CA ILE A 12 1.50 5.22 5.06
C ILE A 12 -0.02 5.02 4.98
N VAL A 13 -0.81 6.09 5.14
CA VAL A 13 -2.27 6.03 5.02
C VAL A 13 -2.68 5.56 3.62
N ASN A 14 -2.06 6.10 2.56
CA ASN A 14 -2.34 5.66 1.19
C ASN A 14 -1.96 4.20 0.95
N TYR A 15 -0.85 3.74 1.53
CA TYR A 15 -0.42 2.34 1.47
C TYR A 15 -1.44 1.42 2.14
N ASN A 16 -1.86 1.74 3.36
CA ASN A 16 -2.87 0.96 4.09
C ASN A 16 -4.21 0.89 3.34
N ARG A 17 -4.63 1.99 2.70
CA ARG A 17 -5.83 2.00 1.85
C ARG A 17 -5.69 1.07 0.65
N LEU A 18 -4.57 1.17 -0.07
CA LEU A 18 -4.29 0.29 -1.20
C LEU A 18 -4.29 -1.18 -0.76
N GLN A 19 -3.67 -1.49 0.37
CA GLN A 19 -3.58 -2.86 0.87
C GLN A 19 -4.95 -3.42 1.26
N SER A 20 -5.79 -2.61 1.91
CA SER A 20 -7.17 -2.98 2.20
C SER A 20 -7.95 -3.34 0.93
N ASP A 21 -7.83 -2.54 -0.13
CA ASP A 21 -8.49 -2.80 -1.41
C ASP A 21 -7.96 -4.08 -2.08
N VAL A 22 -6.64 -4.30 -2.05
CA VAL A 22 -5.99 -5.50 -2.58
C VAL A 22 -6.46 -6.75 -1.85
N THR A 23 -6.54 -6.70 -0.50
CA THR A 23 -7.06 -7.81 0.31
C THR A 23 -8.52 -8.11 0.00
N ALA A 24 -9.36 -7.07 -0.12
CA ALA A 24 -10.76 -7.24 -0.47
C ALA A 24 -10.93 -7.91 -1.85
N MET A 25 -10.18 -7.46 -2.87
CA MET A 25 -10.22 -8.08 -4.19
C MET A 25 -9.66 -9.51 -4.20
N SER A 26 -8.61 -9.78 -3.41
CA SER A 26 -8.09 -11.15 -3.22
C SER A 26 -9.15 -12.09 -2.64
N TYR A 27 -9.95 -11.61 -1.68
CA TYR A 27 -11.07 -12.37 -1.13
C TYR A 27 -12.11 -12.67 -2.20
N VAL A 28 -12.53 -11.66 -2.99
CA VAL A 28 -13.47 -11.88 -4.11
C VAL A 28 -12.94 -12.92 -5.09
N ILE A 29 -11.68 -12.86 -5.49
CA ILE A 29 -11.08 -13.85 -6.40
C ILE A 29 -11.12 -15.27 -5.81
N ARG A 30 -10.89 -15.43 -4.51
CA ARG A 30 -10.85 -16.74 -3.85
C ARG A 30 -12.21 -17.40 -3.71
N PHE A 31 -13.25 -16.62 -3.42
CA PHE A 31 -14.57 -17.15 -3.05
C PHE A 31 -15.60 -17.06 -4.17
N ASN A 32 -15.33 -16.27 -5.22
CA ASN A 32 -16.26 -16.11 -6.33
C ASN A 32 -15.88 -17.04 -7.48
N LYS A 33 -16.84 -17.81 -8.00
CA LYS A 33 -16.58 -18.70 -9.15
C LYS A 33 -16.28 -17.84 -10.39
N PRO A 34 -15.19 -18.10 -11.12
CA PRO A 34 -14.86 -17.31 -12.30
C PRO A 34 -15.91 -17.51 -13.39
N GLY A 35 -16.48 -16.41 -13.89
CA GLY A 35 -17.40 -16.43 -15.01
C GLY A 35 -17.57 -15.05 -15.63
N GLY A 36 -17.29 -14.95 -16.93
CA GLY A 36 -17.60 -13.78 -17.75
C GLY A 36 -16.64 -12.59 -17.62
N ALA A 37 -16.99 -11.54 -18.35
CA ALA A 37 -16.33 -10.25 -18.29
C ALA A 37 -16.73 -9.50 -17.01
N LEU A 38 -15.79 -8.78 -16.42
CA LEU A 38 -16.02 -7.92 -15.28
C LEU A 38 -16.67 -6.62 -15.71
N GLY A 39 -17.62 -6.16 -14.91
CA GLY A 39 -18.33 -4.91 -15.15
C GLY A 39 -17.43 -3.67 -15.01
N LEU A 40 -17.89 -2.58 -15.59
CA LEU A 40 -17.24 -1.27 -15.59
C LEU A 40 -16.89 -0.76 -14.19
N SER A 41 -17.72 -1.05 -13.19
CA SER A 41 -17.48 -0.69 -11.79
C SER A 41 -16.18 -1.31 -11.26
N THR A 42 -15.92 -2.57 -11.60
CA THR A 42 -14.72 -3.31 -11.19
C THR A 42 -13.49 -2.77 -11.90
N ILE A 43 -13.60 -2.49 -13.20
CA ILE A 43 -12.52 -1.86 -13.99
C ILE A 43 -12.13 -0.51 -13.36
N ARG A 44 -13.12 0.34 -13.04
CA ARG A 44 -12.90 1.63 -12.37
C ARG A 44 -12.28 1.48 -10.98
N ALA A 45 -12.68 0.47 -10.22
CA ALA A 45 -12.06 0.17 -8.92
C ALA A 45 -10.58 -0.22 -9.08
N CYS A 46 -10.27 -1.11 -10.03
CA CYS A 46 -8.91 -1.48 -10.37
C CYS A 46 -8.08 -0.28 -10.80
N ASN A 47 -8.62 0.62 -11.64
CA ASN A 47 -7.94 1.85 -12.06
C ASN A 47 -7.62 2.80 -10.90
N ARG A 48 -8.48 2.88 -9.87
CA ARG A 48 -8.18 3.62 -8.64
C ARG A 48 -7.01 2.99 -7.88
N MET A 49 -7.00 1.67 -7.73
CA MET A 49 -5.90 0.93 -7.10
C MET A 49 -4.58 1.12 -7.86
N ILE A 50 -4.60 0.97 -9.19
CA ILE A 50 -3.45 1.19 -10.08
C ILE A 50 -2.90 2.62 -9.93
N THR A 51 -3.79 3.62 -9.90
CA THR A 51 -3.38 5.02 -9.72
C THR A 51 -2.71 5.24 -8.37
N LEU A 52 -3.25 4.67 -7.29
CA LEU A 52 -2.64 4.75 -5.96
C LEU A 52 -1.29 4.02 -5.90
N ALA A 53 -1.21 2.81 -6.44
CA ALA A 53 0.02 2.02 -6.53
C ALA A 53 1.10 2.79 -7.30
N ASN A 54 0.79 3.31 -8.48
CA ASN A 54 1.74 4.10 -9.27
C ASN A 54 2.20 5.35 -8.51
N ARG A 55 1.32 6.05 -7.79
CA ARG A 55 1.72 7.21 -6.97
C ARG A 55 2.65 6.83 -5.82
N LEU A 56 2.40 5.69 -5.16
CA LEU A 56 3.20 5.20 -4.05
C LEU A 56 4.57 4.71 -4.51
N TYR A 57 4.60 3.98 -5.63
CA TYR A 57 5.75 3.23 -6.11
C TYR A 57 6.58 3.98 -7.15
N ALA A 58 6.08 5.07 -7.75
CA ALA A 58 6.81 5.80 -8.81
C ALA A 58 8.20 6.29 -8.41
N ARG A 59 8.44 6.54 -7.12
CA ARG A 59 9.71 7.03 -6.57
C ARG A 59 10.63 5.90 -6.09
N GLU A 60 10.18 4.65 -6.17
CA GLU A 60 10.87 3.50 -5.64
C GLU A 60 11.59 2.76 -6.77
N HIS A 61 12.93 2.72 -6.70
CA HIS A 61 13.70 1.96 -7.66
C HIS A 61 13.32 0.46 -7.58
N GLY A 62 13.06 -0.17 -8.73
CA GLY A 62 12.74 -1.60 -8.81
C GLY A 62 11.28 -1.98 -8.54
N LEU A 63 10.38 -1.04 -8.26
CA LEU A 63 8.95 -1.33 -8.21
C LEU A 63 8.28 -1.16 -9.58
N PRO A 64 7.28 -2.00 -9.91
CA PRO A 64 6.61 -1.95 -11.20
C PRO A 64 5.73 -0.71 -11.35
N ARG A 65 5.56 -0.26 -12.60
CA ARG A 65 4.47 0.62 -13.01
C ARG A 65 3.36 -0.20 -13.63
N PHE A 66 2.13 0.15 -13.29
CA PHE A 66 0.94 -0.53 -13.76
C PHE A 66 0.25 0.32 -14.82
N ARG A 67 -0.09 -0.29 -15.95
CA ARG A 67 -0.92 0.36 -16.98
C ARG A 67 -2.37 0.42 -16.48
N LEU A 68 -3.05 1.54 -16.73
CA LEU A 68 -4.49 1.65 -16.49
C LEU A 68 -5.26 0.75 -17.48
N LEU A 69 -6.32 0.14 -16.98
CA LEU A 69 -7.25 -0.66 -17.77
C LEU A 69 -8.08 0.28 -18.66
N VAL A 70 -8.34 -0.16 -19.89
CA VAL A 70 -9.23 0.53 -20.83
C VAL A 70 -10.66 0.06 -20.56
N GLU A 71 -11.62 0.99 -20.46
CA GLU A 71 -13.01 0.66 -20.12
C GLU A 71 -13.72 -0.18 -21.20
N ASP A 72 -13.26 -0.09 -22.45
CA ASP A 72 -13.82 -0.80 -23.61
C ASP A 72 -13.14 -2.16 -23.88
N GLU A 73 -12.08 -2.50 -23.15
CA GLU A 73 -11.39 -3.79 -23.29
C GLU A 73 -12.03 -4.85 -22.38
N THR A 74 -12.15 -6.07 -22.89
CA THR A 74 -12.63 -7.20 -22.08
C THR A 74 -11.66 -7.45 -20.93
N PHE A 75 -12.14 -7.22 -19.71
CA PHE A 75 -11.40 -7.51 -18.49
C PHE A 75 -12.01 -8.72 -17.78
N THR A 76 -11.29 -9.83 -17.73
CA THR A 76 -11.80 -11.10 -17.19
C THR A 76 -11.40 -11.31 -15.74
N MET A 77 -11.99 -12.33 -15.09
CA MET A 77 -11.54 -12.77 -13.76
C MET A 77 -10.08 -13.22 -13.73
N ALA A 78 -9.55 -13.76 -14.83
CA ALA A 78 -8.14 -14.13 -14.93
C ALA A 78 -7.24 -12.87 -14.93
N ASP A 79 -7.63 -11.83 -15.66
CA ASP A 79 -6.91 -10.55 -15.70
C ASP A 79 -6.92 -9.87 -14.33
N LEU A 80 -8.06 -9.90 -13.63
CA LEU A 80 -8.18 -9.42 -12.26
C LEU A 80 -7.25 -10.18 -11.30
N ALA A 81 -7.22 -11.51 -11.39
CA ALA A 81 -6.33 -12.34 -10.56
C ALA A 81 -4.85 -12.01 -10.80
N ILE A 82 -4.44 -11.83 -12.06
CA ILE A 82 -3.09 -11.40 -12.43
C ILE A 82 -2.79 -10.02 -11.86
N LEU A 83 -3.69 -9.05 -12.03
CA LEU A 83 -3.51 -7.69 -11.52
C LEU A 83 -3.34 -7.67 -10.00
N VAL A 84 -4.24 -8.34 -9.27
CA VAL A 84 -4.20 -8.40 -7.79
C VAL A 84 -2.94 -9.09 -7.31
N THR A 85 -2.50 -10.17 -7.96
CA THR A 85 -1.26 -10.86 -7.63
C THR A 85 -0.05 -9.94 -7.82
N ARG A 86 0.02 -9.20 -8.93
CA ARG A 86 1.11 -8.25 -9.20
C ARG A 86 1.12 -7.06 -8.22
N LEU A 87 -0.06 -6.54 -7.86
CA LEU A 87 -0.20 -5.48 -6.85
C LEU A 87 0.23 -5.97 -5.47
N THR A 88 -0.13 -7.21 -5.12
CA THR A 88 0.29 -7.86 -3.86
C THR A 88 1.81 -8.00 -3.81
N ALA A 89 2.43 -8.53 -4.86
CA ALA A 89 3.88 -8.68 -4.93
C ALA A 89 4.61 -7.32 -4.79
N ALA A 90 4.12 -6.28 -5.47
CA ALA A 90 4.67 -4.93 -5.33
C ALA A 90 4.50 -4.36 -3.92
N GLY A 91 3.36 -4.64 -3.27
CA GLY A 91 3.11 -4.27 -1.87
C GLY A 91 4.09 -4.95 -0.92
N LEU A 92 4.34 -6.25 -1.08
CA LEU A 92 5.33 -6.99 -0.28
C LEU A 92 6.74 -6.43 -0.45
N THR A 93 7.19 -6.18 -1.68
CA THR A 93 8.50 -5.56 -1.93
C THR A 93 8.60 -4.14 -1.33
N PHE A 94 7.50 -3.39 -1.36
CA PHE A 94 7.43 -2.09 -0.70
C PHE A 94 7.52 -2.24 0.83
N GLU A 95 6.79 -3.17 1.42
CA GLU A 95 6.86 -3.49 2.86
C GLU A 95 8.25 -3.92 3.28
N GLU A 96 8.90 -4.83 2.57
CA GLU A 96 10.27 -5.29 2.88
C GLU A 96 11.26 -4.12 2.95
N ARG A 97 11.12 -3.15 2.03
CA ARG A 97 11.94 -1.93 2.02
C ARG A 97 11.66 -1.01 3.20
N TYR A 98 10.42 -1.00 3.68
CA TYR A 98 9.90 -0.07 4.68
C TYR A 98 9.42 -0.77 5.96
N ALA A 99 9.88 -2.00 6.25
CA ALA A 99 9.30 -2.91 7.25
C ALA A 99 9.28 -2.37 8.69
N ARG A 100 9.90 -1.20 8.92
CA ARG A 100 9.92 -0.44 10.18
C ARG A 100 8.87 0.67 10.25
N TYR A 101 7.97 0.81 9.26
CA TYR A 101 6.88 1.80 9.20
C TYR A 101 5.47 1.17 9.24
N THR A 102 5.36 -0.12 9.57
CA THR A 102 4.08 -0.72 10.00
C THR A 102 3.54 0.03 11.22
N ALA A 103 2.27 -0.17 11.60
CA ALA A 103 1.67 0.55 12.72
C ALA A 103 2.50 0.51 14.03
N ASP A 104 3.25 -0.57 14.27
CA ASP A 104 4.20 -0.69 15.39
C ASP A 104 5.48 0.13 15.20
N GLY A 105 5.92 0.30 13.96
CA GLY A 105 7.02 1.17 13.56
C GLY A 105 6.73 2.65 13.76
N LEU A 106 5.51 3.10 13.45
CA LEU A 106 5.04 4.46 13.72
C LEU A 106 4.99 4.76 15.23
N ARG A 107 4.46 3.83 16.04
CA ARG A 107 4.49 3.94 17.51
C ARG A 107 5.91 4.05 18.06
N SER A 108 6.85 3.36 17.44
CA SER A 108 8.28 3.39 17.82
C SER A 108 8.95 4.70 17.40
N ALA A 109 8.67 5.20 16.19
CA ALA A 109 9.20 6.49 15.73
C ALA A 109 8.65 7.67 16.55
N GLN A 110 7.36 7.64 16.91
CA GLN A 110 6.74 8.66 17.75
C GLN A 110 7.36 8.72 19.15
N ARG A 111 7.84 7.59 19.69
CA ARG A 111 8.64 7.55 20.94
C ARG A 111 10.05 8.12 20.79
N VAL A 112 10.64 8.06 19.61
CA VAL A 112 11.99 8.62 19.34
C VAL A 112 11.92 10.15 19.18
N TYR A 113 10.80 10.68 18.68
CA TYR A 113 10.59 12.13 18.51
C TYR A 113 9.88 12.80 19.69
N ALA A 114 9.18 12.07 20.55
CA ALA A 114 8.66 12.62 21.79
C ALA A 114 9.82 12.80 22.78
N PRO A 115 9.98 13.99 23.40
CA PRO A 115 10.94 14.13 24.49
C PRO A 115 10.59 13.12 25.58
N ALA A 116 11.60 12.48 26.18
CA ALA A 116 11.39 11.66 27.37
C ALA A 116 10.69 12.55 28.40
N LEU A 117 9.53 12.11 28.87
CA LEU A 117 8.79 12.82 29.91
C LEU A 117 9.27 12.29 31.26
N ASP A 118 9.50 13.19 32.21
CA ASP A 118 9.75 12.84 33.60
C ASP A 118 8.47 12.25 34.24
N ALA A 119 8.57 11.72 35.46
CA ALA A 119 7.44 11.10 36.17
C ALA A 119 6.24 12.06 36.40
N ASP A 120 6.45 13.36 36.22
CA ASP A 120 5.45 14.43 36.30
C ASP A 120 4.82 14.80 34.95
N GLY A 121 5.24 14.15 33.85
CA GLY A 121 4.70 14.36 32.51
C GLY A 121 5.27 15.55 31.74
N PHE A 122 6.35 16.19 32.23
CA PHE A 122 7.03 17.29 31.53
C PHE A 122 8.29 16.81 30.79
N PRO A 123 8.72 17.50 29.70
CA PRO A 123 9.95 17.16 28.98
C PRO A 123 11.17 17.16 29.91
N SER A 124 11.89 16.05 29.94
CA SER A 124 13.04 15.84 30.82
C SER A 124 14.16 16.84 30.50
N LYS A 125 14.70 17.49 31.54
CA LYS A 125 15.69 18.58 31.41
C LYS A 125 17.12 18.09 31.16
N HIS A 126 17.33 16.78 31.11
CA HIS A 126 18.64 16.15 30.92
C HIS A 126 18.71 15.49 29.54
N LEU A 127 19.23 16.23 28.56
CA LEU A 127 19.79 15.71 27.31
C LEU A 127 21.31 15.92 27.31
#